data_AF-A0AAV5CJE7-F1
#
_entry.id   AF-A0AAV5CJE7-F1
#
_cell.length_a   1.000
_cell.length_b   1.000
_cell.length_c   1.000
_cell.angle_alpha   90.00
_cell.angle_beta   90.00
_cell.angle_gamma   90.00
#
_symmetry.space_group_name_H-M   'P 1'
#
loop_
_entity.id
_entity.type
_entity.pdbx_description
1 polymer ?
#
loop_
_entity_poly.entity_id
_entity_poly.type
_entity_poly.pdbx_seq_one_letter_code
_entity_poly.pdbx_strand_id
1 'polypeptide(L)'
;MSVLWSYMLARELVALLVAIGLAAGVSPSLLGATVLAWGNSLGDLVANLAIALRGGPSGVQTAVSGCYAGPVFNTVVGLGLSLTLVAGARYPDPYAVPVEASAYQAVGFLVAALLWALVVLLMRGMRMGRALGTGLLLIYLCFLIVRICDSTGVWRIGRAAT
;
A
#
# COMPACT_ATOMS: atom_id res chain seq x y z
N MET A 1 0.30 -27.81 7.52
CA MET A 1 1.76 -27.95 7.27
C MET A 1 2.22 -27.13 6.07
N SER A 2 1.46 -27.06 4.98
CA SER A 2 1.75 -26.21 3.81
C SER A 2 1.75 -24.71 4.10
N VAL A 3 0.78 -24.19 4.86
CA VAL A 3 0.67 -22.74 5.14
C VAL A 3 1.84 -22.20 5.97
N LEU A 4 2.27 -22.92 7.00
CA LEU A 4 3.42 -22.53 7.84
C LEU A 4 4.73 -22.51 7.03
N TRP A 5 4.95 -23.52 6.19
CA TRP A 5 6.12 -23.58 5.32
C TRP A 5 6.12 -22.49 4.26
N SER A 6 4.98 -22.24 3.60
CA SER A 6 4.84 -21.14 2.66
C SER A 6 5.06 -19.78 3.32
N TYR A 7 4.56 -19.59 4.54
CA TYR A 7 4.77 -18.36 5.30
C TYR A 7 6.26 -18.16 5.67
N MET A 8 6.94 -19.20 6.16
CA MET A 8 8.37 -19.12 6.47
C MET A 8 9.21 -18.83 5.22
N LEU A 9 8.96 -19.52 4.11
CA LEU A 9 9.65 -19.28 2.85
C LEU A 9 9.40 -17.86 2.32
N ALA A 10 8.16 -17.38 2.36
CA ALA A 10 7.84 -16.02 1.94
C ALA A 10 8.55 -14.98 2.80
N ARG A 11 8.62 -15.21 4.12
CA ARG A 11 9.31 -14.32 5.06
C ARG A 11 10.81 -14.24 4.78
N GLU A 12 11.47 -15.38 4.61
CA GLU A 12 12.91 -15.40 4.29
C GLU A 12 13.20 -14.77 2.92
N LEU A 13 12.35 -15.01 1.94
CA LEU A 13 12.50 -14.43 0.61
C LEU A 13 12.35 -12.90 0.62
N VAL A 14 11.38 -12.39 1.39
CA VAL A 14 11.22 -10.95 1.61
C VAL A 14 12.43 -10.36 2.36
N ALA A 15 12.95 -11.05 3.38
CA ALA A 15 14.13 -10.59 4.13
C ALA A 15 15.37 -10.49 3.24
N LEU A 16 15.61 -11.50 2.39
CA LEU A 16 16.70 -11.48 1.41
C LEU A 16 16.54 -10.35 0.40
N LEU A 17 15.33 -10.11 -0.09
CA LEU A 17 15.08 -9.06 -1.08
C LEU A 17 15.27 -7.66 -0.48
N VAL A 18 14.89 -7.46 0.79
CA VAL A 18 15.21 -6.23 1.53
C VAL A 18 16.72 -6.08 1.71
N ALA A 19 17.43 -7.15 2.10
CA ALA A 19 18.88 -7.11 2.28
C ALA A 19 19.60 -6.73 0.98
N ILE A 20 19.18 -7.31 -0.15
CA ILE A 20 19.70 -6.97 -1.49
C ILE A 20 19.38 -5.51 -1.83
N GLY A 21 18.16 -5.04 -1.56
CA GLY A 21 17.75 -3.66 -1.80
C GLY A 21 18.60 -2.65 -1.02
N LEU A 22 18.87 -2.94 0.25
CA LEU A 22 19.75 -2.13 1.08
C LEU A 22 21.20 -2.16 0.59
N ALA A 23 21.70 -3.33 0.19
CA ALA A 23 23.04 -3.49 -0.39
C ALA A 23 23.20 -2.74 -1.73
N ALA A 24 22.13 -2.64 -2.52
CA ALA A 24 22.07 -1.88 -3.76
C ALA A 24 21.90 -0.36 -3.54
N GLY A 25 21.86 0.11 -2.29
CA GLY A 25 21.74 1.54 -1.95
C GLY A 25 20.32 2.10 -2.08
N VAL A 26 19.30 1.25 -2.15
CA VAL A 26 17.89 1.69 -2.21
C VAL A 26 17.42 2.12 -0.83
N SER A 27 16.71 3.25 -0.75
CA SER A 27 16.22 3.75 0.53
C SER A 27 15.22 2.77 1.18
N PRO A 28 15.25 2.60 2.52
CA PRO A 28 14.29 1.76 3.23
C PRO A 28 12.83 2.15 2.98
N SER A 29 12.56 3.46 2.83
CA SER A 29 11.23 4.00 2.53
C SER A 29 10.73 3.61 1.13
N LEU A 30 11.61 3.56 0.13
CA LEU A 30 11.25 3.10 -1.22
C LEU A 30 11.02 1.59 -1.24
N LEU A 31 11.88 0.80 -0.57
CA LEU A 31 11.68 -0.65 -0.43
C LEU A 31 10.36 -0.97 0.29
N GLY A 32 10.05 -0.21 1.34
CA GLY A 32 8.79 -0.24 2.06
C GLY A 32 7.58 -0.01 1.15
N ALA A 33 7.62 1.05 0.35
CA ALA A 33 6.53 1.43 -0.53
C ALA A 33 6.37 0.53 -1.78
N THR A 34 7.39 -0.24 -2.15
CA THR A 34 7.42 -1.05 -3.38
C THR A 34 7.40 -2.53 -3.04
N VAL A 35 8.57 -3.17 -3.00
CA VAL A 35 8.75 -4.60 -2.84
C VAL A 35 8.02 -5.16 -1.62
N LEU A 36 8.11 -4.46 -0.48
CA LEU A 36 7.44 -4.90 0.75
C LEU A 36 5.92 -4.80 0.64
N ALA A 37 5.41 -3.67 0.15
CA ALA A 37 3.98 -3.47 -0.08
C ALA A 37 3.42 -4.44 -1.15
N TRP A 38 4.15 -4.66 -2.24
CA TRP A 38 3.80 -5.62 -3.29
C TRP A 38 3.76 -7.03 -2.75
N GLY A 39 4.79 -7.46 -2.00
CA GLY A 39 4.82 -8.78 -1.39
C GLY A 39 3.61 -9.04 -0.50
N ASN A 40 3.19 -8.04 0.28
CA ASN A 40 2.03 -8.16 1.15
C ASN A 40 0.70 -8.26 0.38
N SER A 41 0.59 -7.63 -0.80
CA SER A 41 -0.67 -7.57 -1.57
C SER A 41 -0.72 -8.47 -2.80
N LEU A 42 0.37 -9.16 -3.16
CA LEU A 42 0.42 -10.02 -4.34
C LEU A 42 -0.49 -11.26 -4.20
N GLY A 43 -0.57 -11.83 -2.99
CA GLY A 43 -1.50 -12.92 -2.70
C GLY A 43 -2.96 -12.49 -2.89
N ASP A 44 -3.31 -11.31 -2.36
CA ASP A 44 -4.64 -10.73 -2.53
C ASP A 44 -4.94 -10.43 -4.01
N LEU A 45 -3.96 -9.92 -4.77
CA LEU A 45 -4.12 -9.68 -6.20
C LEU A 45 -4.48 -10.98 -6.95
N VAL A 46 -3.74 -12.06 -6.69
CA VAL A 46 -3.97 -13.36 -7.35
C VAL A 46 -5.33 -13.93 -6.94
N ALA A 47 -5.67 -13.87 -5.64
CA ALA A 47 -6.95 -14.37 -5.14
C ALA A 47 -8.15 -13.58 -5.71
N ASN A 48 -8.09 -12.25 -5.67
CA ASN A 48 -9.15 -11.39 -6.19
C ASN A 48 -9.30 -11.52 -7.70
N LEU A 49 -8.20 -11.68 -8.45
CA LEU A 49 -8.26 -11.97 -9.88
C LEU A 49 -8.92 -13.33 -10.15
N ALA A 50 -8.59 -14.37 -9.39
CA ALA A 50 -9.21 -15.68 -9.54
C ALA A 50 -10.72 -15.63 -9.26
N ILE A 51 -11.15 -14.89 -8.21
CA ILE A 51 -12.56 -14.68 -7.88
C ILE A 51 -13.27 -13.87 -8.97
N ALA A 52 -12.63 -12.82 -9.49
CA ALA A 52 -13.22 -12.01 -10.56
C ALA A 52 -13.41 -12.80 -11.87
N LEU A 53 -12.49 -13.72 -12.19
CA LEU A 53 -12.57 -14.55 -13.39
C LEU A 53 -13.52 -15.75 -13.26
N ARG A 54 -13.63 -16.34 -12.07
CA ARG A 54 -14.38 -17.60 -11.84
C ARG A 54 -15.68 -17.44 -11.07
N GLY A 55 -15.89 -16.29 -10.41
CA GLY A 55 -17.01 -16.06 -9.48
C GLY A 55 -18.34 -15.66 -10.14
N GLY A 56 -18.46 -15.75 -11.47
CA GLY A 56 -19.70 -15.43 -12.18
C GLY A 56 -20.13 -13.95 -12.06
N PRO A 57 -21.43 -13.63 -12.19
CA PRO A 57 -21.94 -12.25 -12.24
C PRO A 57 -21.58 -11.39 -11.02
N SER A 58 -21.39 -12.01 -9.85
CA SER A 58 -21.09 -11.32 -8.59
C SER A 58 -19.61 -11.37 -8.20
N GLY A 59 -18.79 -12.17 -8.88
CA GLY A 59 -17.38 -12.37 -8.54
C GLY A 59 -16.57 -11.07 -8.55
N VAL A 60 -16.85 -10.16 -9.48
CA VAL A 60 -16.18 -8.86 -9.57
C VAL A 60 -16.48 -7.99 -8.34
N GLN A 61 -17.72 -7.98 -7.85
CA GLN A 61 -18.08 -7.18 -6.67
C GLN A 61 -17.42 -7.73 -5.40
N THR A 62 -17.37 -9.05 -5.26
CA THR A 62 -16.68 -9.71 -4.14
C THR A 62 -15.18 -9.42 -4.16
N ALA A 63 -14.53 -9.53 -5.32
CA ALA A 63 -13.13 -9.22 -5.48
C ALA A 63 -12.81 -7.75 -5.13
N VAL A 64 -13.65 -6.81 -5.56
CA VAL A 64 -13.49 -5.39 -5.22
C VAL A 64 -13.68 -5.17 -3.72
N SER A 65 -14.69 -5.78 -3.10
CA SER A 65 -14.89 -5.72 -1.64
C SER A 65 -13.67 -6.24 -0.88
N GLY A 66 -13.12 -7.38 -1.29
CA GLY A 66 -11.91 -7.97 -0.72
C GLY A 66 -10.69 -7.04 -0.81
N CYS A 67 -10.48 -6.41 -1.97
CA CYS A 67 -9.39 -5.45 -2.18
C CYS A 67 -9.45 -4.22 -1.24
N TYR A 68 -10.64 -3.81 -0.78
CA TYR A 68 -10.77 -2.71 0.18
C TYR A 68 -10.75 -3.20 1.63
N ALA A 69 -11.44 -4.31 1.92
CA ALA A 69 -11.58 -4.82 3.27
C ALA A 69 -10.24 -5.17 3.93
N GLY A 70 -9.33 -5.81 3.18
CA GLY A 70 -8.01 -6.19 3.70
C GLY A 70 -7.17 -4.98 4.15
N PRO A 71 -6.87 -4.01 3.28
CA PRO A 71 -6.14 -2.81 3.65
C PRO A 71 -6.81 -1.96 4.75
N VAL A 72 -8.14 -1.85 4.73
CA VAL A 72 -8.88 -1.14 5.79
C VAL A 72 -8.71 -1.84 7.13
N PHE A 73 -8.84 -3.16 7.19
CA PHE A 73 -8.63 -3.94 8.40
C PHE A 73 -7.19 -3.79 8.93
N ASN A 74 -6.19 -3.93 8.05
CA ASN A 74 -4.78 -3.75 8.41
C ASN A 74 -4.49 -2.36 8.99
N THR A 75 -5.17 -1.33 8.47
CA THR A 75 -4.98 0.05 8.96
C THR A 75 -5.69 0.27 10.30
N VAL A 76 -6.97 -0.09 10.41
CA VAL A 76 -7.77 0.18 11.62
C VAL A 76 -7.31 -0.71 12.76
N VAL A 77 -7.17 -2.01 12.53
CA VAL A 77 -6.84 -2.98 13.57
C VAL A 77 -5.34 -3.08 13.73
N GLY A 78 -4.59 -3.30 12.64
CA GLY A 78 -3.14 -3.46 12.71
C GLY A 78 -2.46 -2.21 13.24
N LEU A 79 -2.51 -1.10 12.49
CA LEU A 79 -1.86 0.14 12.89
C LEU A 79 -2.52 0.76 14.14
N GLY A 80 -3.85 0.81 14.21
CA GLY A 80 -4.57 1.41 15.33
C GLY A 80 -4.31 0.73 16.67
N LEU A 81 -4.31 -0.61 16.71
CA LEU A 81 -3.99 -1.34 17.94
C LEU A 81 -2.52 -1.16 18.32
N SER A 82 -1.59 -1.24 17.36
CA SER A 82 -0.16 -1.02 17.63
C SER A 82 0.11 0.36 18.23
N LEU A 83 -0.48 1.42 17.68
CA LEU A 83 -0.34 2.78 18.21
C LEU A 83 -0.95 2.91 19.61
N THR A 84 -2.12 2.30 19.84
CA THR A 84 -2.79 2.33 21.15
C THR A 84 -1.94 1.65 22.23
N LEU A 85 -1.38 0.47 21.92
CA LEU A 85 -0.51 -0.27 22.84
C LEU A 85 0.76 0.51 23.18
N VAL A 86 1.42 1.09 22.18
CA VAL A 86 2.65 1.87 22.39
C VAL A 86 2.37 3.16 23.16
N ALA A 87 1.28 3.86 22.86
CA ALA A 87 0.87 5.05 23.59
C ALA A 87 0.51 4.73 25.06
N GLY A 88 -0.21 3.62 25.30
CA GLY A 88 -0.54 3.16 26.64
C GLY A 88 0.70 2.78 27.47
N ALA A 89 1.69 2.14 26.84
CA ALA A 89 2.95 1.76 27.51
C ALA A 89 3.85 2.96 27.87
N ARG A 90 3.68 4.11 27.20
CA ARG A 90 4.43 5.34 27.48
C ARG A 90 3.66 6.37 28.30
N TYR A 91 2.42 6.07 28.69
CA TYR A 91 1.62 6.96 29.51
C TYR A 91 2.36 7.30 30.83
N PRO A 92 2.43 8.58 31.23
CA PRO A 92 1.68 9.75 30.73
C PRO A 92 2.38 10.57 29.62
N ASP A 93 3.58 10.20 29.18
CA ASP A 93 4.32 10.98 28.20
C ASP A 93 3.70 10.86 26.79
N PRO A 94 3.60 11.98 26.03
CA PRO A 94 3.06 11.96 24.68
C PRO A 94 3.98 11.17 23.74
N TYR A 95 3.42 10.19 23.02
CA TYR A 95 4.13 9.45 21.99
C TYR A 95 4.12 10.22 20.67
N ALA A 96 5.27 10.80 20.31
CA ALA A 96 5.47 11.40 19.00
C ALA A 96 5.62 10.29 17.94
N VAL A 97 4.68 10.22 17.00
CA VAL A 97 4.76 9.28 15.87
C VAL A 97 5.85 9.78 14.92
N PRO A 98 6.91 8.98 14.64
CA PRO A 98 7.94 9.37 13.70
C PRO A 98 7.39 9.25 12.27
N VAL A 99 6.75 10.32 11.78
CA VAL A 99 6.18 10.39 10.42
C VAL A 99 7.15 11.15 9.51
N GLU A 100 7.67 10.45 8.50
CA GLU A 100 8.50 11.07 7.47
C GLU A 100 7.66 11.83 6.43
N ALA A 101 8.25 12.80 5.74
CA ALA A 101 7.63 13.47 4.59
C ALA A 101 7.11 12.46 3.54
N SER A 102 7.81 11.33 3.43
CA SER A 102 7.42 10.23 2.56
C SER A 102 6.02 9.72 2.91
N ALA A 103 5.67 9.54 4.19
CA ALA A 103 4.37 9.03 4.61
C ALA A 103 3.22 9.97 4.22
N TYR A 104 3.40 11.29 4.36
CA TYR A 104 2.40 12.28 3.93
C TYR A 104 2.11 12.21 2.44
N GLN A 105 3.14 12.02 1.61
CA GLN A 105 2.95 11.82 0.18
C GLN A 105 2.10 10.56 -0.09
N ALA A 106 2.38 9.43 0.57
CA ALA A 106 1.57 8.21 0.40
C ALA A 106 0.11 8.42 0.80
N VAL A 107 -0.14 9.11 1.92
CA VAL A 107 -1.50 9.45 2.35
C VAL A 107 -2.19 10.36 1.34
N GLY A 108 -1.49 11.35 0.78
CA GLY A 108 -2.03 12.23 -0.26
C GLY A 108 -2.50 11.47 -1.50
N PHE A 109 -1.68 10.55 -2.03
CA PHE A 109 -2.06 9.71 -3.16
C PHE A 109 -3.18 8.72 -2.82
N LEU A 110 -3.21 8.19 -1.60
CA LEU A 110 -4.30 7.34 -1.12
C LEU A 110 -5.63 8.11 -1.10
N VAL A 111 -5.64 9.33 -0.55
CA VAL A 111 -6.84 10.19 -0.54
C VAL A 111 -7.28 10.52 -1.96
N ALA A 112 -6.35 10.86 -2.86
CA ALA A 112 -6.66 11.11 -4.26
C ALA A 112 -7.29 9.88 -4.95
N ALA A 113 -6.77 8.68 -4.70
CA ALA A 113 -7.33 7.43 -5.22
C ALA A 113 -8.75 7.16 -4.69
N LEU A 114 -8.99 7.41 -3.39
CA LEU A 114 -10.31 7.24 -2.78
C LEU A 114 -11.32 8.26 -3.31
N LEU A 115 -10.92 9.53 -3.47
CA LEU A 115 -11.76 10.58 -4.06
C LEU A 115 -12.09 10.26 -5.51
N TRP A 116 -11.10 9.81 -6.31
CA TRP A 116 -11.33 9.36 -7.67
C TRP A 116 -12.34 8.21 -7.71
N ALA A 117 -12.16 7.20 -6.86
CA ALA A 117 -13.07 6.08 -6.78
C ALA A 117 -14.50 6.52 -6.43
N LEU A 118 -14.64 7.39 -5.43
CA LEU A 118 -15.94 7.93 -5.00
C LEU A 118 -16.64 8.68 -6.13
N VAL A 119 -15.95 9.63 -6.77
CA VAL A 119 -16.51 10.44 -7.85
C VAL A 119 -16.95 9.58 -9.04
N VAL A 120 -16.10 8.64 -9.48
CA VAL A 120 -16.42 7.76 -10.62
C VAL A 120 -17.57 6.80 -10.31
N LEU A 121 -17.61 6.25 -9.09
CA LEU A 121 -18.70 5.36 -8.66
C LEU A 121 -20.04 6.12 -8.59
N LEU A 122 -20.06 7.33 -8.04
CA LEU A 122 -21.26 8.15 -7.97
C LEU A 122 -21.77 8.54 -9.36
N MET A 123 -20.87 8.99 -10.25
CA MET A 123 -21.24 9.37 -11.63
C MET A 123 -21.76 8.19 -12.47
N ARG A 124 -21.35 6.96 -12.16
CA ARG A 124 -21.74 5.75 -12.90
C ARG A 124 -22.88 4.97 -12.23
N GLY A 125 -23.54 5.54 -11.23
CA GLY A 125 -24.64 4.88 -10.51
C GLY A 125 -24.21 3.59 -9.81
N MET A 126 -23.06 3.62 -9.13
CA MET A 126 -22.46 2.48 -8.40
C MET A 126 -22.05 1.29 -9.29
N ARG A 127 -21.94 1.50 -10.62
CA ARG A 127 -21.46 0.47 -11.54
C ARG A 127 -19.95 0.52 -11.68
N MET A 128 -19.31 -0.63 -11.42
CA MET A 128 -17.89 -0.82 -11.61
C MET A 128 -17.58 -0.86 -13.11
N GLY A 129 -16.89 0.16 -13.61
CA GLY A 129 -16.51 0.30 -15.01
C GLY A 129 -14.99 0.36 -15.20
N ARG A 130 -14.55 0.20 -16.45
CA ARG A 130 -13.11 0.25 -16.81
C ARG A 130 -12.45 1.57 -16.37
N ALA A 131 -13.18 2.68 -16.40
CA ALA A 131 -12.69 3.99 -15.96
C ALA A 131 -12.23 4.04 -14.50
N LEU A 132 -12.88 3.29 -13.61
CA LEU A 132 -12.49 3.19 -12.20
C LEU A 132 -11.11 2.56 -12.10
N GLY A 133 -10.95 1.37 -12.69
CA GLY A 133 -9.69 0.62 -12.66
C GLY A 133 -8.54 1.35 -13.36
N THR A 134 -8.79 1.93 -14.54
CA THR A 134 -7.75 2.67 -15.26
C THR A 134 -7.29 3.91 -14.48
N GLY A 135 -8.20 4.66 -13.86
CA GLY A 135 -7.82 5.83 -13.09
C GLY A 135 -7.07 5.48 -11.80
N LEU A 136 -7.49 4.44 -11.08
CA LEU A 136 -6.75 3.93 -9.91
C LEU A 136 -5.34 3.47 -10.28
N LEU A 137 -5.19 2.76 -11.41
CA LEU A 137 -3.89 2.34 -11.90
C LEU A 137 -2.99 3.53 -12.28
N LEU A 138 -3.54 4.55 -12.94
CA LEU A 138 -2.80 5.76 -13.30
C LEU A 138 -2.33 6.53 -12.06
N ILE A 139 -3.18 6.68 -11.04
CA ILE A 139 -2.81 7.32 -9.77
C ILE A 139 -1.68 6.54 -9.10
N TYR A 140 -1.77 5.20 -9.10
CA TYR A 140 -0.73 4.34 -8.54
C TYR A 140 0.61 4.43 -9.30
N LEU A 141 0.58 4.44 -10.63
CA LEU A 141 1.78 4.61 -11.45
C LEU A 141 2.41 5.99 -11.25
N CYS A 142 1.59 7.04 -11.15
CA CYS A 142 2.06 8.38 -10.83
C CYS A 142 2.75 8.42 -9.46
N PHE A 143 2.13 7.80 -8.43
CA PHE A 143 2.74 7.65 -7.12
C PHE A 143 4.11 6.97 -7.20
N LEU A 144 4.22 5.84 -7.92
CA LEU A 144 5.49 5.13 -8.09
C LEU A 144 6.56 5.99 -8.77
N ILE A 145 6.20 6.71 -9.83
CA ILE A 145 7.14 7.59 -10.54
C ILE A 145 7.65 8.68 -9.59
N VAL A 146 6.75 9.38 -8.89
CA VAL A 146 7.17 10.44 -7.95
C VAL A 146 8.07 9.85 -6.85
N ARG A 147 7.73 8.67 -6.32
CA ARG A 147 8.56 7.98 -5.32
C ARG A 147 9.95 7.63 -5.80
N ILE A 148 10.04 7.08 -7.01
CA ILE A 148 11.32 6.71 -7.60
C ILE A 148 12.14 7.97 -7.86
N CYS A 149 11.55 9.02 -8.43
CA CYS A 149 12.23 10.30 -8.67
C CYS A 149 12.73 10.96 -7.38
N ASP A 150 11.96 10.91 -6.29
CA ASP A 150 12.35 11.45 -4.99
C ASP A 150 13.52 10.65 -4.38
N SER A 151 13.45 9.32 -4.47
CA SER A 151 14.50 8.42 -3.96
C SER A 151 15.82 8.48 -4.75
N THR A 152 15.75 8.75 -6.06
CA THR A 152 16.92 8.88 -6.96
C THR A 152 17.55 10.27 -6.91
N GLY A 153 16.96 11.20 -6.15
CA GLY A 153 17.49 12.55 -5.99
C GLY A 153 17.38 13.41 -7.25
N VAL A 154 16.55 13.03 -8.23
CA VAL A 154 16.32 13.81 -9.46
C VAL A 154 15.67 15.16 -9.14
N TRP A 155 14.95 15.27 -8.02
CA TRP A 155 14.36 16.51 -7.49
C TRP A 155 15.31 17.35 -6.61
N ARG A 156 16.64 17.28 -6.82
CA ARG A 156 17.62 18.15 -6.13
C ARG A 156 17.65 19.62 -6.64
N ILE A 157 16.55 20.15 -7.16
CA ILE A 157 16.41 21.59 -7.38
C ILE A 157 15.68 22.17 -6.14
N GLY A 158 16.44 22.54 -5.10
CA GLY A 158 15.93 23.43 -4.05
C GLY A 158 16.20 23.10 -2.58
N ARG A 159 16.89 22.02 -2.22
CA ARG A 159 17.50 21.94 -0.86
C ARG A 159 18.82 22.71 -0.86
N ALA A 160 18.70 24.04 -0.90
CA ALA A 160 19.76 24.93 -0.45
C ALA A 160 20.03 24.64 1.03
N ALA A 161 21.31 24.68 1.38
CA ALA A 161 21.84 24.49 2.71
C ALA A 161 21.07 25.31 3.77
N THR A 162 20.62 24.62 4.82
CA THR A 162 20.71 25.03 6.23
C THR A 162 20.61 23.79 7.09
#